data_AF-A0A150VKV1-F1
#
_entry.id   AF-A0A150VKV1-F1
#
_cell.length_a   1.000
_cell.length_b   1.000
_cell.length_c   1.000
_cell.angle_alpha   90.00
_cell.angle_beta   90.00
_cell.angle_gamma   90.00
#
_symmetry.space_group_name_H-M   'P 1'
#
loop_
_entity.id
_entity.type
_entity.pdbx_description
1 polymer ?
#
loop_
_entity_poly.entity_id
_entity_poly.type
_entity_poly.pdbx_seq_one_letter_code
_entity_poly.pdbx_strand_id
1 'polypeptide(L)'
;MVGIGRIFEGFRDGRLEADDEVAVLHTEGPDWQVLSDALVNMRHAVEEAREAAVLSPDQAERLVEAARSLHYPRRSWKAVERACEGDPELRDAARRVGAFVSERGPAISLKYQDACEALRYAHGLLHAPAPAASPASPQKWPAGWRTTYLRKWHLDFNGAGFDGRFVSRAAQFDYQRLFGPDQVQRWRRYVLSAMTGLVPDGPLRDLEEQALAVAAKEHLHPDTVPADRTGHWVGEEERRRLSQQQLLLTLLVRSSRPAVDLGDEASAMWLLPQQEVTGGIISASLDINEKVVLTSFSKHIDHLKVSVLQRHLDTLWNLGNQPDEASRNAAARDRGFTSASEAVEALRPFFLKDHNDRRQIGA
;
A
#
# COMPACT_ATOMS: atom_id res chain seq x y z
N MET A 1 6.57 13.21 -6.55
CA MET A 1 5.24 13.63 -6.05
C MET A 1 5.17 15.15 -6.15
N VAL A 2 4.07 15.72 -6.62
CA VAL A 2 3.85 17.18 -6.67
C VAL A 2 2.83 17.52 -5.62
N GLY A 3 3.18 18.41 -4.68
CA GLY A 3 2.22 18.89 -3.68
C GLY A 3 1.38 20.04 -4.24
N ILE A 4 0.08 20.01 -3.96
CA ILE A 4 -0.92 20.97 -4.46
C ILE A 4 -1.80 21.42 -3.30
N GLY A 5 -2.20 22.69 -3.30
CA GLY A 5 -3.13 23.24 -2.31
C GLY A 5 -2.49 23.76 -1.02
N ARG A 6 -3.27 24.53 -0.26
CA ARG A 6 -2.79 25.28 0.91
C ARG A 6 -2.46 24.37 2.09
N ILE A 7 -3.13 23.23 2.23
CA ILE A 7 -2.83 22.25 3.29
C ILE A 7 -1.44 21.68 3.07
N PHE A 8 -1.09 21.31 1.83
CA PHE A 8 0.27 20.86 1.50
C PHE A 8 1.31 21.94 1.83
N GLU A 9 1.07 23.18 1.41
CA GLU A 9 1.96 24.30 1.73
C GLU A 9 2.10 24.53 3.23
N GLY A 10 1.01 24.36 3.99
CA GLY A 10 1.00 24.41 5.45
C GLY A 10 1.94 23.39 6.08
N PHE A 11 1.90 22.12 5.65
CA PHE A 11 2.84 21.10 6.12
C PHE A 11 4.26 21.34 5.64
N ARG A 12 4.45 21.72 4.36
CA ARG A 12 5.77 22.00 3.78
C ARG A 12 6.49 23.12 4.53
N ASP A 13 5.75 24.16 4.89
CA ASP A 13 6.28 25.35 5.56
C ASP A 13 6.32 25.21 7.10
N GLY A 14 5.92 24.05 7.65
CA GLY A 14 5.90 23.79 9.09
C GLY A 14 4.81 24.54 9.86
N ARG A 15 3.80 25.11 9.18
CA ARG A 15 2.63 25.74 9.83
C ARG A 15 1.63 24.71 10.35
N LEU A 16 1.61 23.53 9.73
CA LEU A 16 0.85 22.36 10.15
C LEU A 16 1.84 21.24 10.46
N GLU A 17 1.69 20.62 11.63
CA GLU A 17 2.63 19.57 12.08
C GLU A 17 1.93 18.31 12.60
N ALA A 18 0.68 18.41 13.04
CA ALA A 18 -0.05 17.30 13.64
C ALA A 18 -0.85 16.50 12.60
N ASP A 19 -0.83 15.17 12.71
CA ASP A 19 -1.58 14.28 11.80
C ASP A 19 -3.10 14.52 11.87
N ASP A 20 -3.60 14.91 13.04
CA ASP A 20 -5.02 15.16 13.28
C ASP A 20 -5.53 16.48 12.68
N GLU A 21 -4.63 17.28 12.10
CA GLU A 21 -4.98 18.47 11.30
C GLU A 21 -5.86 18.09 10.12
N VAL A 22 -5.57 16.95 9.48
CA VAL A 22 -6.29 16.46 8.29
C VAL A 22 -7.17 15.25 8.53
N ALA A 23 -7.10 14.64 9.72
CA ALA A 23 -7.85 13.43 10.06
C ALA A 23 -9.35 13.69 10.23
N VAL A 24 -10.17 12.73 9.79
CA VAL A 24 -11.62 12.71 9.97
C VAL A 24 -12.07 11.29 10.29
N LEU A 25 -13.19 11.16 11.01
CA LEU A 25 -13.95 9.93 11.08
C LEU A 25 -14.88 9.86 9.87
N HIS A 26 -14.95 8.71 9.21
CA HIS A 26 -15.91 8.47 8.13
C HIS A 26 -16.49 7.06 8.22
N THR A 27 -17.64 6.84 7.58
CA THR A 27 -18.19 5.48 7.42
C THR A 27 -17.32 4.64 6.51
N GLU A 28 -17.47 3.32 6.57
CA GLU A 28 -16.89 2.43 5.56
C GLU A 28 -17.50 2.71 4.17
N GLY A 29 -16.81 2.27 3.12
CA GLY A 29 -17.30 2.38 1.75
C GLY A 29 -18.56 1.56 1.49
N PRO A 30 -19.35 1.87 0.45
CA PRO A 30 -19.04 2.84 -0.62
C PRO A 30 -19.41 4.30 -0.29
N ASP A 31 -20.12 4.55 0.80
CA ASP A 31 -20.71 5.88 1.06
C ASP A 31 -19.69 6.89 1.60
N TRP A 32 -18.64 6.44 2.28
CA TRP A 32 -17.53 7.26 2.81
C TRP A 32 -17.98 8.56 3.49
N GLN A 33 -19.13 8.52 4.18
CA GLN A 33 -19.73 9.71 4.77
C GLN A 33 -18.85 10.22 5.89
N VAL A 34 -18.44 11.49 5.82
CA VAL A 34 -17.64 12.15 6.85
C VAL A 34 -18.50 12.43 8.08
N LEU A 35 -18.03 11.99 9.24
CA LEU A 35 -18.72 12.07 10.54
C LEU A 35 -18.06 13.07 11.52
N SER A 36 -16.88 13.59 11.19
CA SER A 36 -16.18 14.61 11.96
C SER A 36 -15.44 15.60 11.08
N ASP A 37 -15.15 16.78 11.62
CA ASP A 37 -14.45 17.85 10.92
C ASP A 37 -12.93 17.77 11.14
N ALA A 38 -12.15 17.99 10.07
CA ALA A 38 -10.70 18.16 10.16
C ALA A 38 -10.35 19.53 10.79
N LEU A 39 -9.27 19.62 11.56
CA LEU A 39 -8.91 20.89 12.22
C LEU A 39 -8.54 21.98 11.20
N VAL A 40 -7.89 21.62 10.09
CA VAL A 40 -7.60 22.59 8.99
C VAL A 40 -8.87 23.20 8.40
N ASN A 41 -9.94 22.41 8.28
CA ASN A 41 -11.22 22.91 7.79
C ASN A 41 -11.85 23.87 8.81
N MET A 42 -11.76 23.54 10.10
CA MET A 42 -12.26 24.42 11.16
C MET A 42 -11.47 25.73 11.26
N ARG A 43 -10.14 25.68 11.18
CA ARG A 43 -9.28 26.88 11.13
C ARG A 43 -9.65 27.77 9.95
N HIS A 44 -9.78 27.17 8.76
CA HIS A 44 -10.16 27.92 7.56
C HIS A 44 -11.55 28.53 7.70
N ALA A 45 -12.53 27.79 8.20
CA ALA A 45 -13.88 28.30 8.42
C ALA A 45 -13.94 29.42 9.46
N VAL A 46 -13.15 29.34 10.55
CA VAL A 46 -13.01 30.42 11.53
C VAL A 46 -12.42 31.66 10.87
N GLU A 47 -11.38 31.50 10.04
CA GLU A 47 -10.75 32.63 9.37
C GLU A 47 -11.71 33.30 8.37
N GLU A 48 -12.42 32.52 7.55
CA GLU A 48 -13.46 33.04 6.65
C GLU A 48 -14.59 33.75 7.43
N ALA A 49 -14.97 33.22 8.60
CA ALA A 49 -15.97 33.86 9.47
C ALA A 49 -15.44 35.16 10.09
N ARG A 50 -14.15 35.22 10.43
CA ARG A 50 -13.48 36.44 10.93
C ARG A 50 -13.41 37.51 9.84
N GLU A 51 -13.02 37.14 8.62
CA GLU A 51 -13.00 38.05 7.47
C GLU A 51 -14.39 38.58 7.11
N ALA A 52 -15.42 37.75 7.28
CA ALA A 52 -16.82 38.14 7.13
C ALA A 52 -17.40 38.89 8.35
N ALA A 53 -16.59 39.25 9.34
CA ALA A 53 -16.98 39.93 10.58
C ALA A 53 -18.05 39.19 11.43
N VAL A 54 -18.18 37.87 11.27
CA VAL A 54 -19.03 37.00 12.12
C VAL A 54 -18.38 36.76 13.49
N LEU A 55 -17.04 36.84 13.53
CA LEU A 55 -16.20 36.66 14.71
C LEU A 55 -15.29 37.86 14.94
N SER A 56 -15.01 38.16 16.21
CA SER A 56 -13.86 38.98 16.59
C SER A 56 -12.56 38.17 16.51
N PRO A 57 -11.38 38.82 16.44
CA PRO A 57 -10.09 38.13 16.47
C PRO A 57 -9.90 37.25 17.73
N ASP A 58 -10.33 37.73 18.90
CA ASP A 58 -10.27 36.96 20.15
C ASP A 58 -11.14 35.71 20.09
N GLN A 59 -12.39 35.84 19.60
CA GLN A 59 -13.28 34.70 19.43
C GLN A 59 -12.70 33.67 18.46
N ALA A 60 -12.08 34.11 17.36
CA ALA A 60 -11.47 33.24 16.37
C ALA A 60 -10.36 32.37 16.99
N GLU A 61 -9.41 32.98 17.70
CA GLU A 61 -8.31 32.26 18.35
C GLU A 61 -8.82 31.23 19.37
N ARG A 62 -9.77 31.65 20.22
CA ARG A 62 -10.33 30.81 21.28
C ARG A 62 -11.17 29.65 20.73
N LEU A 63 -11.89 29.85 19.63
CA LEU A 63 -12.65 28.77 18.97
C LEU A 63 -11.74 27.73 18.32
N VAL A 64 -10.62 28.16 17.71
CA VAL A 64 -9.62 27.24 17.17
C VAL A 64 -9.01 26.41 18.30
N GLU A 65 -8.74 27.01 19.46
CA GLU A 65 -8.24 26.28 20.62
C GLU A 65 -9.25 25.26 21.14
N ALA A 66 -10.52 25.66 21.25
CA ALA A 66 -11.59 24.74 21.65
C ALA A 66 -11.71 23.56 20.66
N ALA A 67 -11.64 23.81 19.35
CA ALA A 67 -11.64 22.77 18.33
C ALA A 67 -10.42 21.84 18.41
N ARG A 68 -9.23 22.38 18.71
CA ARG A 68 -7.98 21.63 18.87
C ARG A 68 -8.01 20.71 20.09
N SER A 69 -8.64 21.14 21.19
CA SER A 69 -8.79 20.33 22.41
C SER A 69 -9.65 19.08 22.24
N LEU A 70 -10.47 19.03 21.18
CA LEU A 70 -11.32 17.89 20.85
C LEU A 70 -10.55 16.87 20.02
N HIS A 71 -10.53 15.62 20.49
CA HIS A 71 -10.02 14.48 19.72
C HIS A 71 -10.78 14.34 18.39
N TYR A 72 -10.06 14.16 17.28
CA TYR A 72 -10.60 14.29 15.91
C TYR A 72 -11.90 13.52 15.60
N PRO A 73 -12.18 12.30 16.11
CA PRO A 73 -13.42 11.57 15.82
C PRO A 73 -14.66 12.21 16.46
N ARG A 74 -14.46 13.13 17.42
CA ARG A 74 -15.54 13.84 18.13
C ARG A 74 -15.68 15.29 17.66
N ARG A 75 -14.79 15.75 16.77
CA ARG A 75 -14.70 17.14 16.36
C ARG A 75 -15.87 17.48 15.43
N SER A 76 -16.70 18.43 15.86
CA SER A 76 -17.80 19.02 15.10
C SER A 76 -18.15 20.39 15.67
N TRP A 77 -18.77 21.28 14.91
CA TRP A 77 -19.19 22.60 15.44
C TRP A 77 -20.11 22.50 16.65
N LYS A 78 -21.00 21.48 16.70
CA LYS A 78 -21.83 21.19 17.87
C LYS A 78 -20.99 20.77 19.09
N ALA A 79 -19.91 20.01 18.88
CA ALA A 79 -19.00 19.63 19.95
C ALA A 79 -18.18 20.83 20.45
N VAL A 80 -17.75 21.72 19.54
CA VAL A 80 -17.09 22.98 19.90
C VAL A 80 -18.03 23.88 20.71
N GLU A 81 -19.29 24.03 20.30
CA GLU A 81 -20.30 24.77 21.07
C GLU A 81 -20.44 24.23 22.49
N ARG A 82 -20.51 22.90 22.65
CA ARG A 82 -20.57 22.25 23.99
C ARG A 82 -19.30 22.46 24.80
N ALA A 83 -18.13 22.39 24.17
CA ALA A 83 -16.85 22.64 24.85
C ALA A 83 -16.76 24.07 25.40
N CYS A 84 -17.52 25.01 24.84
CA CYS A 84 -17.59 26.40 25.27
C CYS A 84 -18.70 26.67 26.32
N GLU A 85 -19.34 25.66 26.92
CA GLU A 85 -20.46 25.85 27.86
C GLU A 85 -20.17 26.78 29.05
N GLY A 86 -18.91 26.85 29.50
CA GLY A 86 -18.46 27.74 30.57
C GLY A 86 -18.30 29.22 30.16
N ASP A 87 -18.41 29.54 28.87
CA ASP A 87 -18.30 30.90 28.33
C ASP A 87 -19.47 31.18 27.36
N PRO A 88 -20.51 31.91 27.80
CA PRO A 88 -21.67 32.21 26.97
C PRO A 88 -21.35 32.96 25.67
N GLU A 89 -20.34 33.84 25.68
CA GLU A 89 -19.96 34.63 24.51
C GLU A 89 -19.29 33.74 23.46
N LEU A 90 -18.33 32.92 23.90
CA LEU A 90 -17.61 31.99 23.02
C LEU A 90 -18.54 30.89 22.50
N ARG A 91 -19.49 30.44 23.32
CA ARG A 91 -20.53 29.48 22.90
C ARG A 91 -21.42 30.06 21.80
N ASP A 92 -21.85 31.32 21.92
CA ASP A 92 -22.63 31.97 20.87
C ASP A 92 -21.79 32.14 19.59
N ALA A 93 -20.51 32.49 19.73
CA ALA A 93 -19.57 32.54 18.60
C ALA A 93 -19.46 31.17 17.88
N ALA A 94 -19.31 30.07 18.62
CA ALA A 94 -19.29 28.72 18.05
C ALA A 94 -20.57 28.39 17.27
N ARG A 95 -21.73 28.79 17.80
CA ARG A 95 -23.03 28.61 17.13
C ARG A 95 -23.11 29.42 15.83
N ARG A 96 -22.69 30.69 15.85
CA ARG A 96 -22.67 31.55 14.65
C ARG A 96 -21.77 30.97 13.55
N VAL A 97 -20.60 30.44 13.90
CA VAL A 97 -19.72 29.77 12.94
C VAL A 97 -20.33 28.49 12.40
N GLY A 98 -20.95 27.67 13.26
CA GLY A 98 -21.66 26.46 12.81
C GLY A 98 -22.76 26.77 11.79
N ALA A 99 -23.51 27.85 11.99
CA ALA A 99 -24.51 28.34 11.04
C ALA A 99 -23.85 28.84 9.74
N PHE A 100 -22.79 29.66 9.84
CA PHE A 100 -22.02 30.18 8.71
C PHE A 100 -21.47 29.06 7.80
N VAL A 101 -20.92 28.00 8.40
CA VAL A 101 -20.42 26.82 7.69
C VAL A 101 -21.57 26.07 7.01
N SER A 102 -22.69 25.88 7.71
CA SER A 102 -23.85 25.16 7.17
C SER A 102 -24.46 25.88 5.96
N GLU A 103 -24.52 27.21 5.99
CA GLU A 103 -25.04 28.04 4.90
C GLU A 103 -24.17 27.94 3.63
N ARG A 104 -22.83 27.95 3.77
CA ARG A 104 -21.91 27.85 2.64
C ARG A 104 -21.74 26.42 2.12
N GLY A 105 -22.07 25.43 2.94
CA GLY A 105 -21.96 24.01 2.58
C GLY A 105 -20.51 23.58 2.28
N PRO A 106 -20.30 22.58 1.39
CA PRO A 106 -19.00 21.95 1.22
C PRO A 106 -17.92 22.86 0.63
N ALA A 107 -18.28 23.97 -0.02
CA ALA A 107 -17.32 24.89 -0.65
C ALA A 107 -16.40 25.59 0.35
N ILE A 108 -16.81 25.70 1.62
CA ILE A 108 -15.98 26.28 2.69
C ILE A 108 -14.90 25.31 3.20
N SER A 109 -14.96 24.03 2.84
CA SER A 109 -13.96 23.04 3.25
C SER A 109 -12.65 23.29 2.51
N LEU A 110 -11.58 23.60 3.25
CA LEU A 110 -10.25 23.76 2.65
C LEU A 110 -9.80 22.48 1.96
N LYS A 111 -10.08 21.32 2.56
CA LYS A 111 -9.84 20.01 1.95
C LYS A 111 -10.57 19.84 0.61
N TYR A 112 -11.79 20.36 0.50
CA TYR A 112 -12.54 20.31 -0.76
C TYR A 112 -11.91 21.22 -1.82
N GLN A 113 -11.54 22.45 -1.43
CA GLN A 113 -10.88 23.41 -2.33
C GLN A 113 -9.55 22.85 -2.87
N ASP A 114 -8.69 22.33 -1.99
CA ASP A 114 -7.40 21.71 -2.34
C ASP A 114 -7.59 20.48 -3.23
N ALA A 115 -8.60 19.64 -2.97
CA ALA A 115 -8.91 18.50 -3.81
C ALA A 115 -9.35 18.94 -5.23
N CYS A 116 -10.21 19.96 -5.33
CA CYS A 116 -10.58 20.53 -6.62
C CYS A 116 -9.38 21.14 -7.36
N GLU A 117 -8.43 21.75 -6.66
CA GLU A 117 -7.19 22.26 -7.25
C GLU A 117 -6.30 21.13 -7.78
N ALA A 118 -6.12 20.06 -6.99
CA ALA A 118 -5.37 18.89 -7.41
C ALA A 118 -5.99 18.20 -8.64
N LEU A 119 -7.32 18.10 -8.70
CA LEU A 119 -8.02 17.54 -9.86
C LEU A 119 -7.89 18.42 -11.10
N ARG A 120 -7.99 19.74 -10.97
CA ARG A 120 -7.75 20.68 -12.07
C ARG A 120 -6.31 20.58 -12.60
N TYR A 121 -5.33 20.49 -11.69
CA TYR A 121 -3.93 20.28 -12.05
C TYR A 121 -3.74 18.97 -12.81
N ALA A 122 -4.28 17.85 -12.29
CA ALA A 122 -4.20 16.54 -12.94
C ALA A 122 -4.88 16.53 -14.32
N HIS A 123 -6.05 17.16 -14.46
CA HIS A 123 -6.73 17.30 -15.75
C HIS A 123 -5.86 18.07 -16.76
N GLY A 124 -5.20 19.15 -16.33
CA GLY A 124 -4.26 19.89 -17.17
C GLY A 124 -3.11 19.01 -17.68
N LEU A 125 -2.59 18.09 -16.87
CA LEU A 125 -1.54 17.17 -17.27
C LEU A 125 -1.96 16.17 -18.35
N LEU A 126 -3.24 15.78 -18.40
CA LEU A 126 -3.76 14.86 -19.42
C LEU A 126 -3.85 15.51 -20.80
N HIS A 127 -3.98 16.84 -20.86
CA HIS A 127 -4.16 17.61 -22.10
C HIS A 127 -2.92 18.39 -22.52
N ALA A 128 -1.90 18.49 -21.66
CA ALA A 128 -0.61 19.03 -22.04
C ALA A 128 0.13 18.02 -22.94
N PRO A 129 0.81 18.45 -24.02
CA PRO A 129 1.81 17.61 -24.65
C PRO A 129 2.81 17.19 -23.58
N ALA A 130 3.19 15.89 -23.57
CA ALA A 130 4.04 15.28 -22.55
C ALA A 130 5.14 16.27 -22.14
N PRO A 131 5.21 16.66 -20.86
CA PRO A 131 6.03 17.79 -20.47
C PRO A 131 7.49 17.50 -20.87
N ALA A 132 8.05 18.36 -21.74
CA ALA A 132 9.43 18.26 -22.25
C ALA A 132 10.50 18.39 -21.15
N ALA A 133 10.08 18.63 -19.91
CA ALA A 133 10.90 18.54 -18.72
C ALA A 133 10.03 17.95 -17.61
N SER A 134 10.56 16.97 -16.88
CA SER A 134 10.05 16.61 -15.55
C SER A 134 9.68 17.89 -14.81
N PRO A 135 8.44 18.04 -14.29
CA PRO A 135 8.06 19.24 -13.56
C PRO A 135 9.15 19.48 -12.51
N ALA A 136 9.73 20.69 -12.55
CA ALA A 136 10.84 21.08 -11.72
C ALA A 136 10.67 20.48 -10.32
N SER A 137 11.63 19.62 -9.91
CA SER A 137 11.57 18.87 -8.66
C SER A 137 11.08 19.79 -7.53
N PRO A 138 9.87 19.58 -7.00
CA PRO A 138 9.34 20.42 -5.92
C PRO A 138 10.12 20.06 -4.66
N GLN A 139 11.25 20.73 -4.43
CA GLN A 139 12.28 20.36 -3.46
C GLN A 139 12.81 18.93 -3.68
N LYS A 140 14.12 18.74 -3.61
CA LYS A 140 14.66 17.38 -3.46
C LYS A 140 14.15 16.86 -2.11
N TRP A 141 13.03 16.13 -2.11
CA TRP A 141 12.77 15.14 -1.08
C TRP A 141 14.09 14.36 -0.90
N PRO A 142 14.50 14.02 0.33
CA PRO A 142 15.75 13.28 0.53
C PRO A 142 15.78 12.14 -0.48
N ALA A 143 16.81 12.10 -1.32
CA ALA A 143 16.87 11.14 -2.41
C ALA A 143 16.62 9.74 -1.82
N GLY A 144 15.56 9.07 -2.27
CA GLY A 144 15.15 7.76 -1.76
C GLY A 144 14.11 7.75 -0.63
N TRP A 145 13.59 8.89 -0.14
CA TRP A 145 12.44 8.86 0.79
C TRP A 145 11.18 8.40 0.04
N ARG A 146 10.77 7.17 0.32
CA ARG A 146 9.55 6.57 -0.23
C ARG A 146 8.80 5.86 0.89
N THR A 147 7.57 6.30 1.15
CA THR A 147 6.68 5.60 2.09
C THR A 147 6.21 4.28 1.47
N THR A 148 5.78 3.34 2.31
CA THR A 148 5.14 2.09 1.85
C THR A 148 3.91 2.36 0.99
N TYR A 149 3.16 3.43 1.26
CA TYR A 149 2.01 3.87 0.44
C TYR A 149 2.43 4.34 -0.94
N LEU A 150 3.50 5.13 -1.05
CA LEU A 150 4.01 5.57 -2.34
C LEU A 150 4.52 4.37 -3.15
N ARG A 151 5.24 3.44 -2.52
CA ARG A 151 5.67 2.20 -3.18
C ARG A 151 4.49 1.38 -3.69
N LYS A 152 3.45 1.19 -2.85
CA LYS A 152 2.21 0.52 -3.26
C LYS A 152 1.53 1.22 -4.43
N TRP A 153 1.40 2.55 -4.39
CA TRP A 153 0.83 3.32 -5.49
C TRP A 153 1.64 3.14 -6.78
N HIS A 154 2.98 3.14 -6.71
CA HIS A 154 3.83 2.85 -7.86
C HIS A 154 3.62 1.44 -8.41
N LEU A 155 3.39 0.43 -7.56
CA LEU A 155 3.09 -0.92 -8.01
C LEU A 155 1.74 -0.98 -8.74
N ASP A 156 0.71 -0.34 -8.16
CA ASP A 156 -0.66 -0.43 -8.64
C ASP A 156 -0.87 0.37 -9.95
N PHE A 157 -0.16 1.49 -10.13
CA PHE A 157 -0.42 2.45 -11.21
C PHE A 157 0.73 2.64 -12.22
N ASN A 158 1.88 1.99 -12.06
CA ASN A 158 2.83 1.83 -13.17
C ASN A 158 2.61 0.49 -13.87
N GLY A 159 2.86 0.45 -15.18
CA GLY A 159 2.57 -0.73 -15.99
C GLY A 159 2.69 -0.41 -17.48
N ALA A 160 2.17 -1.31 -18.31
CA ALA A 160 2.13 -1.14 -19.75
C ALA A 160 0.80 -1.67 -20.33
N GLY A 161 0.50 -1.29 -21.56
CA GLY A 161 -0.64 -1.80 -22.29
C GLY A 161 -0.32 -3.12 -22.99
N PHE A 162 -1.15 -4.14 -22.80
CA PHE A 162 -1.07 -5.44 -23.46
C PHE A 162 -2.45 -5.80 -24.00
N ASP A 163 -2.55 -6.09 -25.29
CA ASP A 163 -3.82 -6.42 -25.96
C ASP A 163 -4.94 -5.37 -25.72
N GLY A 164 -4.56 -4.08 -25.66
CA GLY A 164 -5.50 -2.98 -25.41
C GLY A 164 -5.90 -2.77 -23.95
N ARG A 165 -5.34 -3.55 -23.01
CA ARG A 165 -5.60 -3.45 -21.57
C ARG A 165 -4.36 -3.01 -20.80
N PHE A 166 -4.53 -2.16 -19.80
CA PHE A 166 -3.45 -1.81 -18.88
C PHE A 166 -3.18 -2.96 -17.89
N VAL A 167 -1.92 -3.37 -17.78
CA VAL A 167 -1.45 -4.34 -16.79
C VAL A 167 -0.42 -3.68 -15.88
N SER A 168 -0.73 -3.62 -14.59
CA SER A 168 0.13 -3.00 -13.58
C SER A 168 1.37 -3.84 -13.26
N ARG A 169 2.43 -3.19 -12.79
CA ARG A 169 3.63 -3.84 -12.24
C ARG A 169 3.27 -4.69 -11.01
N ALA A 170 2.25 -4.32 -10.23
CA ALA A 170 1.70 -5.15 -9.15
C ALA A 170 1.19 -6.49 -9.67
N ALA A 171 0.34 -6.49 -10.71
CA ALA A 171 -0.21 -7.70 -11.28
C ALA A 171 0.90 -8.58 -11.91
N GLN A 172 1.87 -7.97 -12.58
CA GLN A 172 3.04 -8.69 -13.08
C GLN A 172 3.86 -9.31 -11.94
N PHE A 173 4.05 -8.59 -10.84
CA PHE A 173 4.81 -9.08 -9.70
C PHE A 173 4.10 -10.25 -9.02
N ASP A 174 2.80 -10.15 -8.76
CA ASP A 174 2.03 -11.26 -8.18
C ASP A 174 2.01 -12.47 -9.12
N TYR A 175 1.88 -12.26 -10.43
CA TYR A 175 2.00 -13.35 -11.40
C TYR A 175 3.37 -14.04 -11.32
N GLN A 176 4.48 -13.27 -11.30
CA GLN A 176 5.83 -13.83 -11.16
C GLN A 176 6.01 -14.58 -9.84
N ARG A 177 5.51 -14.03 -8.74
CA ARG A 177 5.52 -14.66 -7.41
C ARG A 177 4.81 -16.01 -7.41
N LEU A 178 3.69 -16.13 -8.13
CA LEU A 178 2.89 -17.34 -8.20
C LEU A 178 3.44 -18.39 -9.17
N PHE A 179 3.76 -17.97 -10.40
CA PHE A 179 3.98 -18.86 -11.56
C PHE A 179 5.43 -18.85 -12.08
N GLY A 180 6.26 -17.91 -11.64
CA GLY A 180 7.63 -17.77 -12.14
C GLY A 180 8.50 -18.99 -11.77
N PRO A 181 9.13 -19.69 -12.75
CA PRO A 181 9.84 -20.95 -12.49
C PRO A 181 11.07 -20.77 -11.58
N ASP A 182 11.83 -19.68 -11.74
CA ASP A 182 13.00 -19.39 -10.89
C ASP A 182 12.70 -18.38 -9.77
N GLN A 183 11.42 -18.09 -9.52
CA GLN A 183 11.02 -17.00 -8.65
C GLN A 183 11.57 -17.17 -7.23
N VAL A 184 11.60 -18.39 -6.71
CA VAL A 184 12.15 -18.67 -5.37
C VAL A 184 13.62 -18.22 -5.28
N GLN A 185 14.40 -18.46 -6.34
CA GLN A 185 15.80 -18.05 -6.40
C GLN A 185 15.96 -16.56 -6.65
N ARG A 186 15.13 -15.96 -7.53
CA ARG A 186 15.14 -14.50 -7.76
C ARG A 186 14.80 -13.74 -6.49
N TRP A 187 13.78 -14.19 -5.75
CA TRP A 187 13.38 -13.61 -4.48
C TRP A 187 14.46 -13.75 -3.42
N ARG A 188 15.03 -14.96 -3.24
CA ARG A 188 16.14 -15.20 -2.33
C ARG A 188 17.29 -14.22 -2.59
N ARG A 189 17.73 -14.09 -3.85
CA ARG A 189 18.82 -13.18 -4.23
C ARG A 189 18.47 -11.72 -4.01
N TYR A 190 17.24 -11.33 -4.29
CA TYR A 190 16.76 -9.97 -4.03
C TYR A 190 16.80 -9.63 -2.54
N VAL A 191 16.33 -10.54 -1.67
CA VAL A 191 16.38 -10.33 -0.21
C VAL A 191 17.82 -10.25 0.29
N LEU A 192 18.69 -11.18 -0.11
CA LEU A 192 20.10 -11.17 0.30
C LEU A 192 20.83 -9.92 -0.23
N SER A 193 20.52 -9.48 -1.45
CA SER A 193 21.03 -8.23 -2.02
C SER A 193 20.63 -7.01 -1.18
N ALA A 194 19.35 -6.93 -0.78
CA ALA A 194 18.87 -5.84 0.07
C ALA A 194 19.54 -5.81 1.46
N MET A 195 19.91 -6.97 2.00
CA MET A 195 20.62 -7.07 3.28
C MET A 195 22.11 -6.73 3.19
N THR A 196 22.74 -7.07 2.07
CA THR A 196 24.21 -7.02 1.91
C THR A 196 24.69 -5.77 1.17
N GLY A 197 23.81 -5.12 0.41
CA GLY A 197 24.17 -4.03 -0.51
C GLY A 197 24.82 -4.50 -1.82
N LEU A 198 25.00 -5.81 -2.02
CA LEU A 198 25.54 -6.38 -3.26
C LEU A 198 24.44 -6.49 -4.33
N VAL A 199 24.83 -6.56 -5.61
CA VAL A 199 23.88 -6.75 -6.71
C VAL A 199 23.35 -8.20 -6.76
N PRO A 200 22.07 -8.43 -7.10
CA PRO A 200 21.47 -9.76 -7.03
C PRO A 200 21.93 -10.74 -8.14
N ASP A 201 22.49 -10.22 -9.24
CA ASP A 201 22.98 -11.02 -10.38
C ASP A 201 24.40 -11.60 -10.15
N GLY A 202 25.12 -11.12 -9.12
CA GLY A 202 26.44 -11.66 -8.74
C GLY A 202 26.35 -13.07 -8.14
N PRO A 203 27.47 -13.78 -7.93
CA PRO A 203 27.47 -15.16 -7.42
C PRO A 203 26.67 -15.32 -6.12
N LEU A 204 25.78 -16.32 -6.05
CA LEU A 204 24.92 -16.54 -4.88
C LEU A 204 25.74 -16.75 -3.60
N ARG A 205 26.88 -17.43 -3.73
CA ARG A 205 27.77 -17.69 -2.60
C ARG A 205 28.26 -16.40 -1.94
N ASP A 206 28.58 -15.38 -2.73
CA ASP A 206 29.06 -14.09 -2.22
C ASP A 206 27.96 -13.36 -1.44
N LEU A 207 26.72 -13.41 -1.95
CA LEU A 207 25.53 -12.90 -1.26
C LEU A 207 25.30 -13.64 0.07
N GLU A 208 25.43 -14.96 0.07
CA GLU A 208 25.22 -15.80 1.26
C GLU A 208 26.31 -15.58 2.32
N GLU A 209 27.59 -15.58 1.92
CA GLU A 209 28.72 -15.31 2.82
C GLU A 209 28.62 -13.91 3.44
N GLN A 210 28.30 -12.89 2.63
CA GLN A 210 28.13 -11.53 3.14
C GLN A 210 26.90 -11.41 4.05
N ALA A 211 25.78 -12.07 3.72
CA ALA A 211 24.58 -12.02 4.57
C ALA A 211 24.83 -12.67 5.94
N LEU A 212 25.57 -13.78 5.99
CA LEU A 212 26.00 -14.38 7.25
C LEU A 212 26.94 -13.46 8.04
N ALA A 213 27.84 -12.75 7.36
CA ALA A 213 28.70 -11.76 8.01
C ALA A 213 27.92 -10.57 8.58
N VAL A 214 26.89 -10.08 7.88
CA VAL A 214 25.97 -9.05 8.39
C VAL A 214 25.19 -9.57 9.60
N ALA A 215 24.61 -10.77 9.52
CA ALA A 215 23.87 -11.37 10.64
C ALA A 215 24.75 -11.54 11.89
N ALA A 216 26.00 -11.97 11.72
CA ALA A 216 26.95 -12.10 12.83
C ALA A 216 27.29 -10.77 13.51
N LYS A 217 27.36 -9.66 12.76
CA LYS A 217 27.57 -8.31 13.34
C LYS A 217 26.39 -7.87 14.21
N GLU A 218 25.19 -8.31 13.88
CA GLU A 218 23.96 -8.10 14.65
C GLU A 218 23.73 -9.20 15.71
N HIS A 219 24.77 -10.00 16.02
CA HIS A 219 24.73 -11.10 16.99
C HIS A 219 23.71 -12.22 16.70
N LEU A 220 23.31 -12.37 15.42
CA LEU A 220 22.42 -13.43 14.98
C LEU A 220 23.24 -14.61 14.43
N HIS A 221 23.27 -15.70 15.19
CA HIS A 221 23.93 -16.95 14.83
C HIS A 221 22.90 -18.09 14.67
N PRO A 222 23.24 -19.18 13.97
CA PRO A 222 22.34 -20.33 13.82
C PRO A 222 21.85 -20.90 15.16
N ASP A 223 22.71 -20.89 16.18
CA ASP A 223 22.43 -21.48 17.50
C ASP A 223 21.75 -20.52 18.47
N THR A 224 21.62 -19.24 18.10
CA THR A 224 20.99 -18.22 18.95
C THR A 224 19.50 -18.05 18.67
N VAL A 225 18.95 -18.70 17.63
CA VAL A 225 17.51 -18.61 17.30
C VAL A 225 16.76 -19.73 18.04
N PRO A 226 15.87 -19.41 18.99
CA PRO A 226 15.11 -20.41 19.73
C PRO A 226 14.31 -21.34 18.80
N ALA A 227 14.25 -22.64 19.13
CA ALA A 227 13.63 -23.65 18.28
C ALA A 227 12.13 -23.41 18.03
N ASP A 228 11.42 -22.84 19.01
CA ASP A 228 10.01 -22.41 18.91
C ASP A 228 9.83 -21.30 17.88
N ARG A 229 10.77 -20.35 17.80
CA ARG A 229 10.74 -19.28 16.79
C ARG A 229 11.13 -19.78 15.41
N THR A 230 12.11 -20.68 15.33
CA THR A 230 12.51 -21.31 14.06
C THR A 230 11.36 -22.11 13.46
N GLY A 231 10.56 -22.79 14.29
CA GLY A 231 9.42 -23.58 13.84
C GLY A 231 8.29 -22.79 13.16
N HIS A 232 8.22 -21.48 13.41
CA HIS A 232 7.29 -20.61 12.69
C HIS A 232 7.68 -20.41 11.21
N TRP A 233 8.97 -20.48 10.90
CA TRP A 233 9.52 -20.12 9.58
C TRP A 233 9.97 -21.32 8.75
N VAL A 234 10.39 -22.41 9.40
CA VAL A 234 11.03 -23.56 8.77
C VAL A 234 10.40 -24.85 9.30
N GLY A 235 10.02 -25.75 8.39
CA GLY A 235 9.38 -27.03 8.73
C GLY A 235 10.32 -28.01 9.43
N GLU A 236 9.78 -29.05 10.06
CA GLU A 236 10.60 -30.02 10.82
C GLU A 236 11.60 -30.78 9.96
N GLU A 237 11.17 -31.25 8.78
CA GLU A 237 12.05 -31.95 7.83
C GLU A 237 13.15 -31.03 7.30
N GLU A 238 12.85 -29.76 7.04
CA GLU A 238 13.86 -28.77 6.64
C GLU A 238 14.88 -28.55 7.77
N ARG A 239 14.45 -28.44 9.03
CA ARG A 239 15.36 -28.28 10.18
C ARG A 239 16.30 -29.47 10.35
N ARG A 240 15.86 -30.69 10.01
CA ARG A 240 16.71 -31.90 10.06
C ARG A 240 17.69 -31.99 8.90
N ARG A 241 17.32 -31.46 7.72
CA ARG A 241 18.11 -31.59 6.49
C ARG A 241 19.13 -30.47 6.29
N LEU A 242 18.79 -29.24 6.66
CA LEU A 242 19.62 -28.06 6.42
C LEU A 242 20.77 -27.98 7.44
N SER A 243 21.95 -27.62 6.97
CA SER A 243 23.02 -27.18 7.87
C SER A 243 22.62 -25.91 8.63
N GLN A 244 23.28 -25.64 9.76
CA GLN A 244 23.07 -24.43 10.56
C GLN A 244 23.14 -23.13 9.72
N GLN A 245 24.12 -23.02 8.82
CA GLN A 245 24.26 -21.86 7.94
C GLN A 245 23.09 -21.74 6.95
N GLN A 246 22.70 -22.85 6.33
CA GLN A 246 21.55 -22.87 5.42
C GLN A 246 20.24 -22.54 6.13
N LEU A 247 20.06 -23.06 7.35
CA LEU A 247 18.91 -22.75 8.20
C LEU A 247 18.83 -21.25 8.50
N LEU A 248 19.94 -20.63 8.91
CA LEU A 248 20.00 -19.19 9.17
C LEU A 248 19.69 -18.38 7.90
N LEU A 249 20.26 -18.73 6.75
CA LEU A 249 19.96 -18.04 5.49
C LEU A 249 18.48 -18.17 5.11
N THR A 250 17.87 -19.34 5.28
CA THR A 250 16.42 -19.53 5.06
C THR A 250 15.59 -18.68 6.01
N LEU A 251 15.97 -18.62 7.29
CA LEU A 251 15.32 -17.73 8.27
C LEU A 251 15.43 -16.27 7.86
N LEU A 252 16.63 -15.80 7.47
CA LEU A 252 16.84 -14.43 7.00
C LEU A 252 15.94 -14.12 5.81
N VAL A 253 15.88 -15.01 4.81
CA VAL A 253 15.07 -14.80 3.61
C VAL A 253 13.58 -14.78 3.91
N ARG A 254 13.08 -15.71 4.73
CA ARG A 254 11.64 -15.84 5.03
C ARG A 254 11.15 -14.77 6.02
N SER A 255 12.01 -14.31 6.92
CA SER A 255 11.66 -13.30 7.94
C SER A 255 11.89 -11.86 7.47
N SER A 256 12.80 -11.64 6.53
CA SER A 256 13.05 -10.32 5.97
C SER A 256 11.94 -9.90 5.02
N ARG A 257 11.57 -8.62 5.10
CA ARG A 257 10.60 -7.98 4.21
C ARG A 257 11.23 -6.74 3.58
N PRO A 258 12.19 -6.92 2.65
CA PRO A 258 12.73 -5.78 1.94
C PRO A 258 11.59 -5.09 1.22
N ALA A 259 11.54 -3.77 1.32
CA ALA A 259 10.51 -3.01 0.66
C ALA A 259 10.75 -3.08 -0.86
N VAL A 260 9.84 -3.75 -1.56
CA VAL A 260 9.91 -3.88 -3.02
C VAL A 260 9.55 -2.54 -3.65
N ASP A 261 10.45 -2.04 -4.48
CA ASP A 261 10.25 -0.80 -5.22
C ASP A 261 10.40 -1.05 -6.72
N LEU A 262 9.31 -1.48 -7.37
CA LEU A 262 9.30 -1.64 -8.83
C LEU A 262 9.17 -0.31 -9.56
N GLY A 263 9.27 0.84 -8.89
CA GLY A 263 9.53 2.11 -9.54
C GLY A 263 11.01 2.33 -9.86
N ASP A 264 11.91 1.56 -9.24
CA ASP A 264 13.31 1.44 -9.64
C ASP A 264 13.45 0.43 -10.79
N GLU A 265 14.08 0.84 -11.88
CA GLU A 265 14.09 0.04 -13.10
C GLU A 265 14.97 -1.21 -12.98
N ALA A 266 16.07 -1.15 -12.20
CA ALA A 266 16.90 -2.32 -11.94
C ALA A 266 16.14 -3.38 -11.15
N SER A 267 15.40 -2.97 -10.11
CA SER A 267 14.53 -3.84 -9.33
C SER A 267 13.40 -4.42 -10.19
N ALA A 268 12.78 -3.60 -11.05
CA ALA A 268 11.74 -4.04 -11.97
C ALA A 268 12.26 -5.08 -12.98
N MET A 269 13.42 -4.84 -13.60
CA MET A 269 14.04 -5.79 -14.54
C MET A 269 14.37 -7.13 -13.88
N TRP A 270 14.79 -7.12 -12.61
CA TRP A 270 15.13 -8.35 -11.88
C TRP A 270 13.90 -9.16 -11.47
N LEU A 271 12.89 -8.49 -10.90
CA LEU A 271 11.72 -9.14 -10.32
C LEU A 271 10.59 -9.38 -11.33
N LEU A 272 10.60 -8.68 -12.47
CA LEU A 272 9.62 -8.84 -13.55
C LEU A 272 10.32 -9.30 -14.84
N PRO A 273 10.85 -10.53 -14.89
CA PRO A 273 11.39 -11.08 -16.13
C PRO A 273 10.27 -11.28 -17.17
N GLN A 274 10.61 -11.24 -18.46
CA GLN A 274 9.68 -11.58 -19.55
C GLN A 274 8.36 -10.79 -19.53
N GLN A 275 8.41 -9.48 -19.22
CA GLN A 275 7.23 -8.62 -19.04
C GLN A 275 6.25 -8.70 -20.22
N GLU A 276 6.74 -8.83 -21.46
CA GLU A 276 5.88 -8.94 -22.65
C GLU A 276 5.00 -10.20 -22.62
N VAL A 277 5.61 -11.35 -22.33
CA VAL A 277 4.91 -12.65 -22.28
C VAL A 277 3.97 -12.68 -21.08
N THR A 278 4.46 -12.27 -19.90
CA THR A 278 3.66 -12.23 -18.68
C THR A 278 2.50 -11.23 -18.79
N GLY A 279 2.73 -10.07 -19.39
CA GLY A 279 1.72 -9.04 -19.63
C GLY A 279 0.55 -9.56 -20.48
N GLY A 280 0.85 -10.25 -21.59
CA GLY A 280 -0.18 -10.90 -22.42
C GLY A 280 -0.98 -11.96 -21.67
N ILE A 281 -0.33 -12.81 -20.86
CA ILE A 281 -1.04 -13.83 -20.07
C ILE A 281 -1.96 -13.20 -19.02
N ILE A 282 -1.49 -12.14 -18.35
CA ILE A 282 -2.29 -11.41 -17.37
C ILE A 282 -3.47 -10.74 -18.04
N SER A 283 -3.25 -10.06 -19.17
CA SER A 283 -4.31 -9.42 -19.96
C SER A 283 -5.41 -10.43 -20.32
N ALA A 284 -5.02 -11.59 -20.85
CA ALA A 284 -5.95 -12.68 -21.17
C ALA A 284 -6.68 -13.23 -19.93
N SER A 285 -6.03 -13.26 -18.76
CA SER A 285 -6.66 -13.70 -17.51
C SER A 285 -7.76 -12.74 -17.07
N LEU A 286 -7.48 -11.44 -17.13
CA LEU A 286 -8.44 -10.38 -16.79
C LEU A 286 -9.63 -10.37 -17.76
N ASP A 287 -9.38 -10.56 -19.05
CA ASP A 287 -10.43 -10.70 -20.07
C ASP A 287 -11.37 -11.89 -19.80
N ILE A 288 -10.81 -13.03 -19.37
CA ILE A 288 -11.62 -14.20 -18.99
C ILE A 288 -12.49 -13.86 -17.77
N ASN A 289 -11.92 -13.20 -16.76
CA ASN A 289 -12.66 -12.84 -15.55
C ASN A 289 -13.85 -11.92 -15.88
N GLU A 290 -13.64 -10.88 -16.69
CA GLU A 290 -14.70 -9.98 -17.12
C GLU A 290 -15.80 -10.72 -17.88
N LYS A 291 -15.42 -11.59 -18.83
CA LYS A 291 -16.40 -12.42 -19.56
C LYS A 291 -17.22 -13.30 -18.63
N VAL A 292 -16.60 -13.91 -17.61
CA VAL A 292 -17.30 -14.76 -16.65
C VAL A 292 -18.29 -13.97 -15.81
N VAL A 293 -17.91 -12.78 -15.33
CA VAL A 293 -18.79 -11.89 -14.55
C VAL A 293 -20.02 -11.47 -15.35
N LEU A 294 -19.85 -11.18 -16.65
CA LEU A 294 -20.97 -10.85 -17.54
C LEU A 294 -21.98 -11.99 -17.70
N THR A 295 -21.58 -13.25 -17.49
CA THR A 295 -22.53 -14.38 -17.54
C THR A 295 -23.33 -14.56 -16.25
N SER A 296 -22.76 -14.23 -15.10
CA SER A 296 -23.43 -14.33 -13.80
C SER A 296 -22.58 -13.68 -12.70
N PHE A 297 -23.19 -12.77 -11.92
CA PHE A 297 -22.53 -12.11 -10.79
C PHE A 297 -22.05 -13.12 -9.73
N SER A 298 -22.77 -14.22 -9.50
CA SER A 298 -22.36 -15.26 -8.55
C SER A 298 -21.11 -16.04 -8.97
N LYS A 299 -20.63 -15.84 -10.21
CA LYS A 299 -19.39 -16.42 -10.74
C LYS A 299 -18.20 -15.44 -10.68
N HIS A 300 -18.34 -14.30 -10.00
CA HIS A 300 -17.22 -13.38 -9.75
C HIS A 300 -16.06 -14.09 -9.04
N ILE A 301 -14.83 -13.70 -9.35
CA ILE A 301 -13.60 -14.32 -8.79
C ILE A 301 -13.53 -14.21 -7.25
N ASP A 302 -14.21 -13.24 -6.66
CA ASP A 302 -14.30 -13.07 -5.21
C ASP A 302 -15.15 -14.16 -4.54
N HIS A 303 -16.02 -14.81 -5.29
CA HIS A 303 -16.83 -15.93 -4.80
C HIS A 303 -16.11 -17.28 -4.92
N LEU A 304 -14.88 -17.32 -5.46
CA LEU A 304 -14.06 -18.52 -5.49
C LEU A 304 -13.72 -18.96 -4.06
N LYS A 305 -14.02 -20.23 -3.77
CA LYS A 305 -13.73 -20.83 -2.46
C LYS A 305 -12.22 -20.82 -2.21
N VAL A 306 -11.82 -20.26 -1.07
CA VAL A 306 -10.42 -20.25 -0.59
C VAL A 306 -9.80 -21.64 -0.63
N SER A 307 -10.52 -22.70 -0.24
CA SER A 307 -10.02 -24.07 -0.26
C SER A 307 -9.71 -24.62 -1.66
N VAL A 308 -10.39 -24.11 -2.70
CA VAL A 308 -10.11 -24.49 -4.10
C VAL A 308 -8.83 -23.80 -4.58
N LEU A 309 -8.70 -22.51 -4.30
CA LEU A 309 -7.50 -21.73 -4.61
C LEU A 309 -6.27 -22.27 -3.88
N GLN A 310 -6.42 -22.60 -2.59
CA GLN A 310 -5.37 -23.21 -1.78
C GLN A 310 -4.88 -24.53 -2.39
N ARG A 311 -5.79 -25.43 -2.77
CA ARG A 311 -5.43 -26.71 -3.41
C ARG A 311 -4.74 -26.51 -4.77
N HIS A 312 -5.15 -25.47 -5.49
CA HIS A 312 -4.51 -25.09 -6.74
C HIS A 312 -3.06 -24.65 -6.51
N LEU A 313 -2.80 -23.83 -5.50
CA LEU A 313 -1.43 -23.47 -5.09
C LEU A 313 -0.62 -24.67 -4.59
N ASP A 314 -1.23 -25.55 -3.80
CA ASP A 314 -0.57 -26.76 -3.30
C ASP A 314 -0.05 -27.61 -4.49
N THR A 315 -0.85 -27.73 -5.56
CA THR A 315 -0.45 -28.38 -6.81
C THR A 315 0.62 -27.57 -7.56
N LEU A 316 0.40 -26.27 -7.73
CA LEU A 316 1.28 -25.37 -8.48
C LEU A 316 2.70 -25.34 -7.91
N TRP A 317 2.82 -25.39 -6.58
CA TRP A 317 4.09 -25.34 -5.87
C TRP A 317 4.62 -26.72 -5.46
N ASN A 318 3.96 -27.79 -5.89
CA ASN A 318 4.34 -29.17 -5.64
C ASN A 318 4.53 -29.49 -4.14
N LEU A 319 3.56 -29.09 -3.31
CA LEU A 319 3.61 -29.28 -1.84
C LEU A 319 3.12 -30.67 -1.39
N GLY A 320 2.83 -31.57 -2.33
CA GLY A 320 2.28 -32.90 -2.05
C GLY A 320 0.77 -32.89 -1.78
N ASN A 321 0.25 -34.04 -1.33
CA ASN A 321 -1.20 -34.30 -1.30
C ASN A 321 -1.93 -33.67 -0.11
N GLN A 322 -1.24 -33.46 1.02
CA GLN A 322 -1.82 -32.88 2.24
C GLN A 322 -0.80 -32.00 2.98
N PRO A 323 -0.39 -30.86 2.40
CA PRO A 323 0.52 -29.96 3.08
C PRO A 323 -0.15 -29.34 4.31
N ASP A 324 0.63 -29.19 5.38
CA ASP A 324 0.20 -28.45 6.57
C ASP A 324 0.30 -26.92 6.33
N GLU A 325 -0.23 -26.15 7.28
CA GLU A 325 -0.20 -24.69 7.19
C GLU A 325 1.23 -24.12 7.20
N ALA A 326 2.13 -24.74 7.96
CA ALA A 326 3.53 -24.32 8.04
C ALA A 326 4.24 -24.45 6.69
N SER A 327 4.05 -25.56 5.98
CA SER A 327 4.63 -25.81 4.66
C SER A 327 4.10 -24.85 3.60
N ARG A 328 2.80 -24.54 3.65
CA ARG A 328 2.18 -23.53 2.76
C ARG A 328 2.75 -22.14 3.01
N ASN A 329 2.85 -21.73 4.28
CA ASN A 329 3.43 -20.44 4.64
C ASN A 329 4.92 -20.35 4.28
N ALA A 330 5.68 -21.43 4.46
CA ALA A 330 7.08 -21.52 4.02
C ALA A 330 7.19 -21.31 2.50
N ALA A 331 6.42 -22.05 1.70
CA ALA A 331 6.41 -21.92 0.24
C ALA A 331 5.98 -20.53 -0.24
N ALA A 332 5.03 -19.90 0.44
CA ALA A 332 4.60 -18.54 0.17
C ALA A 332 5.72 -17.52 0.45
N ARG A 333 6.42 -17.65 1.58
CA ARG A 333 7.54 -16.75 1.96
C ARG A 333 8.76 -16.88 1.07
N ASP A 334 9.03 -18.09 0.58
CA ASP A 334 10.08 -18.33 -0.42
C ASP A 334 9.83 -17.58 -1.74
N ARG A 335 8.57 -17.18 -1.99
CA ARG A 335 8.13 -16.38 -3.14
C ARG A 335 7.84 -14.92 -2.77
N GLY A 336 8.13 -14.53 -1.53
CA GLY A 336 7.96 -13.18 -1.01
C GLY A 336 6.58 -12.84 -0.47
N PHE A 337 5.64 -13.79 -0.39
CA PHE A 337 4.37 -13.59 0.32
C PHE A 337 4.54 -13.65 1.83
N THR A 338 3.74 -12.88 2.56
CA THR A 338 3.72 -12.91 4.02
C THR A 338 3.10 -14.19 4.57
N SER A 339 2.13 -14.75 3.84
CA SER A 339 1.40 -15.97 4.19
C SER A 339 0.81 -16.67 2.96
N ALA A 340 0.38 -17.91 3.14
CA ALA A 340 -0.36 -18.65 2.14
C ALA A 340 -1.71 -17.97 1.80
N SER A 341 -2.34 -17.30 2.78
CA SER A 341 -3.58 -16.55 2.55
C SER A 341 -3.37 -15.37 1.60
N GLU A 342 -2.26 -14.63 1.73
CA GLU A 342 -1.92 -13.56 0.78
C GLU A 342 -1.74 -14.12 -0.64
N ALA A 343 -1.06 -15.27 -0.77
CA ALA A 343 -0.89 -15.91 -2.07
C ALA A 343 -2.21 -16.39 -2.68
N VAL A 344 -3.16 -16.86 -1.86
CA VAL A 344 -4.51 -17.22 -2.32
C VAL A 344 -5.24 -16.00 -2.89
N GLU A 345 -5.17 -14.86 -2.22
CA GLU A 345 -5.78 -13.63 -2.72
C GLU A 345 -5.11 -13.16 -4.01
N ALA A 346 -3.77 -13.21 -4.07
CA ALA A 346 -3.01 -12.88 -5.28
C ALA A 346 -3.32 -13.81 -6.46
N LEU A 347 -3.70 -15.07 -6.22
CA LEU A 347 -4.03 -16.04 -7.27
C LEU A 347 -5.38 -15.74 -7.95
N ARG A 348 -6.34 -15.11 -7.25
CA ARG A 348 -7.72 -14.96 -7.74
C ARG A 348 -7.84 -14.42 -9.18
N PRO A 349 -7.11 -13.36 -9.58
CA PRO A 349 -7.24 -12.80 -10.92
C PRO A 349 -6.72 -13.73 -12.02
N PHE A 350 -5.93 -14.76 -11.67
CA PHE A 350 -5.28 -15.66 -12.63
C PHE A 350 -5.87 -17.07 -12.64
N PHE A 351 -6.64 -17.42 -11.59
CA PHE A 351 -7.11 -18.78 -11.35
C PHE A 351 -7.91 -19.36 -12.51
N LEU A 352 -8.92 -18.64 -13.02
CA LEU A 352 -9.84 -19.19 -14.03
C LEU A 352 -9.11 -19.58 -15.31
N LYS A 353 -8.16 -18.75 -15.76
CA LYS A 353 -7.34 -19.02 -16.93
C LYS A 353 -6.41 -20.21 -16.69
N ASP A 354 -5.57 -20.15 -15.66
CA ASP A 354 -4.58 -21.20 -15.40
C ASP A 354 -5.24 -22.55 -15.11
N HIS A 355 -6.39 -22.56 -14.42
CA HIS A 355 -7.17 -23.78 -14.19
C HIS A 355 -7.69 -24.40 -15.50
N ASN A 356 -8.16 -23.57 -16.44
CA ASN A 356 -8.64 -24.05 -17.74
C ASN A 356 -7.49 -24.59 -18.60
N ASP A 357 -6.37 -23.86 -18.67
CA ASP A 357 -5.19 -24.26 -19.45
C ASP A 357 -4.65 -25.61 -18.96
N ARG A 358 -4.55 -25.81 -17.64
CA ARG A 358 -4.11 -27.08 -17.05
C ARG A 358 -5.06 -28.24 -17.32
N ARG A 359 -6.37 -27.99 -17.42
CA ARG A 359 -7.35 -29.02 -17.79
C ARG A 359 -7.21 -29.46 -19.25
N GLN A 360 -6.86 -28.53 -20.14
CA GLN A 360 -6.67 -28.83 -21.57
C GLN A 360 -5.36 -29.57 -21.85
N ILE A 361 -4.31 -29.34 -21.05
CA ILE A 361 -3.02 -30.03 -21.19
C ILE A 361 -3.08 -31.46 -20.60
N GLY A 362 -3.95 -31.70 -19.62
CA GLY A 362 -4.14 -33.00 -18.97
C GLY A 362 -5.19 -33.92 -19.62
N ALA A 363 -5.86 -33.46 -20.68
CA ALA A 363 -6.79 -34.22 -21.51
C ALA A 363 -6.09 -34.61 -22.82
#